data_AF-A0A7R9TR44-F1
#
_entry.id   AF-A0A7R9TR44-F1
#
_cell.length_a   1.000
_cell.length_b   1.000
_cell.length_c   1.000
_cell.angle_alpha   90.00
_cell.angle_beta   90.00
_cell.angle_gamma   90.00
#
_symmetry.space_group_name_H-M   'P 1'
#
loop_
_entity.id
_entity.type
_entity.pdbx_description
1 polymer ?
#
loop_
_entity_poly.entity_id
_entity_poly.type
_entity_poly.pdbx_seq_one_letter_code
_entity_poly.pdbx_strand_id
1 'polypeptide(L)'
;MASLAASARSVARSLDAFPKVGDDFVVRTRLGGAVTLACALACGALFLSEAHYHLSRTQRTSLTVDSGRDAWAEKLHVELNVTFHAVPCELVSLEALDSSGDFVLDLMASHVHKWDVDTASRRVGDAQRGRANERGG
;
A
#
# COMPACT_ATOMS: atom_id res chain seq x y z
N MET A 1 6.96 -43.00 -10.65
CA MET A 1 6.09 -42.27 -11.60
C MET A 1 4.73 -42.93 -11.87
N ALA A 2 4.58 -44.26 -11.72
CA ALA A 2 3.28 -44.95 -11.91
C ALA A 2 2.18 -44.58 -10.88
N SER A 3 2.57 -44.10 -9.69
CA SER A 3 1.63 -43.74 -8.61
C SER A 3 0.85 -42.44 -8.88
N LEU A 4 1.49 -41.41 -9.47
CA LEU A 4 0.79 -40.16 -9.85
C LEU A 4 -0.28 -40.40 -10.93
N ALA A 5 0.02 -41.25 -11.92
CA ALA A 5 -0.90 -41.56 -13.01
C ALA A 5 -2.11 -42.39 -12.53
N ALA A 6 -1.96 -43.21 -11.49
CA ALA A 6 -3.04 -43.98 -10.89
C ALA A 6 -4.01 -43.09 -10.10
N SER A 7 -3.48 -42.14 -9.30
CA SER A 7 -4.29 -41.17 -8.56
C SER A 7 -5.01 -40.18 -9.47
N ALA A 8 -4.35 -39.72 -10.54
CA ALA A 8 -4.98 -38.83 -11.52
C ALA A 8 -6.16 -39.52 -12.24
N ARG A 9 -6.08 -40.83 -12.46
CA ARG A 9 -7.12 -41.61 -13.14
C ARG A 9 -8.37 -41.84 -12.28
N SER A 10 -8.22 -41.94 -10.95
CA SER A 10 -9.37 -42.04 -10.04
C SER A 10 -10.05 -40.68 -9.85
N VAL A 11 -9.26 -39.61 -9.71
CA VAL A 11 -9.78 -38.23 -9.58
C VAL A 11 -10.50 -37.77 -10.85
N ALA A 12 -9.95 -38.08 -12.03
CA ALA A 12 -10.61 -37.80 -13.30
C ALA A 12 -11.93 -38.58 -13.47
N ARG A 13 -12.04 -39.80 -12.91
CA ARG A 13 -13.31 -40.56 -12.91
C ARG A 13 -14.35 -39.98 -11.96
N SER A 14 -13.93 -39.45 -10.81
CA SER A 14 -14.86 -38.85 -9.84
C SER A 14 -15.38 -37.47 -10.25
N LEU A 15 -14.71 -36.80 -11.19
CA LEU A 15 -15.13 -35.50 -11.75
C LEU A 15 -15.94 -35.63 -13.05
N ASP A 16 -16.11 -36.84 -13.59
CA ASP A 16 -16.81 -37.09 -14.85
C ASP A 16 -18.31 -37.23 -14.58
N ALA A 17 -19.05 -36.11 -14.64
CA ALA A 17 -20.48 -36.04 -14.34
C ALA A 17 -21.41 -36.52 -15.47
N PHE A 18 -20.87 -37.06 -16.58
CA PHE A 18 -21.63 -37.45 -17.76
C PHE A 18 -21.58 -38.97 -18.02
N PRO A 19 -22.72 -39.60 -18.33
CA PRO A 19 -22.76 -41.02 -18.68
C PRO A 19 -21.99 -41.26 -19.99
N LYS A 20 -20.93 -42.08 -19.91
CA LYS A 20 -20.15 -42.49 -21.09
C LYS A 20 -21.02 -43.32 -22.04
N VAL A 21 -21.13 -42.86 -23.29
CA VAL A 21 -21.70 -43.64 -24.40
C VAL A 21 -20.91 -44.94 -24.59
N GLY A 22 -21.60 -46.01 -25.02
CA GLY A 22 -21.03 -47.35 -25.15
C GLY A 22 -19.75 -47.39 -25.98
N ASP A 23 -18.80 -48.23 -25.56
CA ASP A 23 -17.42 -48.31 -26.11
C ASP A 23 -17.38 -48.65 -27.62
N ASP A 24 -18.49 -49.13 -28.19
CA ASP A 24 -18.60 -49.55 -29.60
C ASP A 24 -18.61 -48.39 -30.62
N PHE A 25 -18.77 -47.14 -30.16
CA PHE A 25 -18.72 -45.95 -31.04
C PHE A 25 -17.49 -45.06 -30.78
N VAL A 26 -16.55 -45.50 -29.93
CA VAL A 26 -15.39 -44.71 -29.52
C VAL A 26 -14.14 -45.16 -30.28
N VAL A 27 -13.84 -44.50 -31.40
CA VAL A 27 -12.58 -44.70 -32.11
C VAL A 27 -11.43 -44.08 -31.31
N ARG A 28 -10.74 -44.91 -30.52
CA ARG A 28 -9.55 -44.49 -29.75
C ARG A 28 -8.38 -44.20 -30.69
N THR A 29 -8.26 -42.95 -31.14
CA THR A 29 -7.08 -42.48 -31.85
C THR A 29 -5.95 -42.24 -30.85
N ARG A 30 -4.86 -43.01 -30.95
CA ARG A 30 -3.66 -42.85 -30.09
C ARG A 30 -3.08 -41.43 -30.18
N LEU A 31 -3.21 -40.80 -31.36
CA LEU A 31 -2.84 -39.42 -31.61
C LEU A 31 -3.69 -38.41 -30.82
N GLY A 32 -5.01 -38.63 -30.74
CA GLY A 32 -5.91 -37.75 -29.97
C GLY A 32 -5.51 -37.70 -28.50
N GLY A 33 -5.24 -38.85 -27.90
CA GLY A 33 -4.77 -38.92 -26.50
C GLY A 33 -3.42 -38.22 -26.28
N ALA A 34 -2.48 -38.34 -27.22
CA ALA A 34 -1.19 -37.65 -27.14
C ALA A 34 -1.35 -36.13 -27.25
N VAL A 35 -2.19 -35.65 -28.16
CA VAL A 35 -2.49 -34.22 -28.31
C VAL A 35 -3.23 -33.66 -27.08
N THR A 36 -4.21 -34.39 -26.54
CA THR A 36 -4.91 -33.98 -25.31
C THR A 36 -3.94 -33.88 -24.14
N LEU A 37 -3.01 -34.83 -24.01
CA LEU A 37 -2.00 -34.80 -22.95
C LEU A 37 -1.04 -33.61 -23.13
N ALA A 38 -0.57 -33.36 -24.35
CA ALA A 38 0.29 -32.21 -24.65
C ALA A 38 -0.42 -30.88 -24.35
N CYS A 39 -1.68 -30.72 -24.76
CA CYS A 39 -2.49 -29.54 -24.44
C CYS A 39 -2.68 -29.38 -22.93
N ALA A 40 -3.01 -30.45 -22.20
CA ALA A 40 -3.21 -30.39 -20.76
C ALA A 40 -1.93 -29.94 -20.03
N LEU A 41 -0.76 -30.44 -20.46
CA LEU A 41 0.53 -30.01 -19.92
C LEU A 41 0.82 -28.55 -20.22
N ALA A 42 0.57 -28.08 -21.45
CA ALA A 42 0.76 -26.69 -21.84
C ALA A 42 -0.16 -25.75 -21.04
N CYS A 43 -1.45 -26.07 -20.94
CA CYS A 43 -2.41 -25.31 -20.13
C CYS A 43 -2.01 -25.28 -18.65
N GLY A 44 -1.57 -26.41 -18.08
CA GLY A 44 -1.09 -26.47 -16.70
C GLY A 44 0.16 -25.62 -16.47
N ALA A 45 1.13 -25.66 -17.38
CA ALA A 45 2.34 -24.85 -17.30
C ALA A 45 2.03 -23.35 -17.37
N LEU A 46 1.13 -22.94 -18.27
CA LEU A 46 0.67 -21.55 -18.36
C LEU A 46 -0.05 -21.10 -17.09
N PHE A 47 -0.95 -21.93 -16.56
CA PHE A 47 -1.67 -21.62 -15.32
C PHE A 47 -0.71 -21.45 -14.13
N LEU A 48 0.27 -22.36 -13.97
CA LEU A 48 1.25 -22.27 -12.89
C LEU A 48 2.16 -21.04 -13.05
N SER A 49 2.57 -20.71 -14.28
CA SER A 49 3.35 -19.51 -14.58
C SER A 49 2.59 -18.24 -14.19
N GLU A 50 1.33 -18.13 -14.59
CA GLU A 50 0.49 -16.97 -14.30
C GLU A 50 0.13 -16.90 -12.82
N ALA A 51 -0.16 -18.04 -12.18
CA ALA A 51 -0.41 -18.10 -10.74
C ALA A 51 0.83 -17.67 -9.93
N HIS A 52 2.01 -18.17 -10.31
CA HIS A 52 3.27 -17.75 -9.70
C HIS A 52 3.53 -16.27 -9.93
N TYR A 53 3.28 -15.77 -11.14
CA TYR A 53 3.41 -14.36 -11.47
C TYR A 53 2.45 -13.48 -10.66
N HIS A 54 1.19 -13.88 -10.54
CA HIS A 54 0.20 -13.17 -9.71
C HIS A 54 0.55 -13.18 -8.23
N LEU A 55 1.03 -14.30 -7.70
CA LEU A 55 1.47 -14.41 -6.30
C LEU A 55 2.78 -13.65 -6.03
N SER A 56 3.67 -13.55 -7.02
CA SER A 56 4.97 -12.86 -6.90
C SER A 56 4.94 -11.40 -7.34
N ARG A 57 3.86 -10.92 -7.96
CA ARG A 57 3.71 -9.53 -8.39
C ARG A 57 3.61 -8.63 -7.15
N THR A 58 4.76 -8.09 -6.77
CA THR A 58 4.88 -6.80 -6.08
C THR A 58 3.91 -5.82 -6.72
N GLN A 59 3.00 -5.31 -5.91
CA GLN A 59 2.07 -4.22 -6.19
C GLN A 59 2.80 -3.14 -7.00
N ARG A 60 2.53 -3.05 -8.31
CA ARG A 60 2.79 -1.81 -9.03
C ARG A 60 1.74 -0.83 -8.51
N THR A 61 2.14 0.04 -7.61
CA THR A 61 1.37 1.22 -7.19
C THR A 61 1.16 2.09 -8.42
N SER A 62 0.10 1.80 -9.19
CA SER A 62 -0.40 2.77 -10.14
C SER A 62 -1.09 3.85 -9.33
N LEU A 63 -0.54 5.05 -9.40
CA LEU A 63 -1.15 6.29 -8.94
C LEU A 63 -2.34 6.57 -9.86
N THR A 64 -3.44 5.87 -9.62
CA THR A 64 -4.72 6.18 -10.24
C THR A 64 -5.28 7.36 -9.47
N VAL A 65 -5.54 8.48 -10.15
CA VAL A 65 -6.29 9.60 -9.56
C VAL A 65 -7.70 9.08 -9.31
N ASP A 66 -7.97 8.69 -8.06
CA ASP A 66 -9.32 8.39 -7.63
C ASP A 66 -10.19 9.58 -8.00
N SER A 67 -11.06 9.38 -8.98
CA SER A 67 -12.08 10.34 -9.38
C SER A 67 -13.27 10.33 -8.42
N GLY A 68 -13.08 9.82 -7.19
CA GLY A 68 -13.86 10.21 -6.01
C GLY A 68 -13.44 11.62 -5.61
N ARG A 69 -13.86 12.60 -6.43
CA ARG A 69 -13.52 14.03 -6.40
C ARG A 69 -14.05 14.79 -5.16
N ASP A 70 -14.36 14.07 -4.10
CA ASP A 70 -15.08 14.56 -2.92
C ASP A 70 -14.55 13.98 -1.59
N ALA A 71 -13.73 12.92 -1.61
CA ALA A 71 -13.18 12.33 -0.37
C ALA A 71 -11.73 12.74 -0.03
N TRP A 72 -10.96 13.24 -1.02
CA TRP A 72 -9.61 13.79 -0.82
C TRP A 72 -9.58 15.32 -0.80
N ALA A 73 -10.76 15.95 -0.69
CA ALA A 73 -10.91 17.38 -0.47
C ALA A 73 -10.81 17.75 1.03
N GLU A 74 -10.22 16.88 1.85
CA GLU A 74 -9.97 17.18 3.24
C GLU A 74 -8.62 17.91 3.37
N LYS A 75 -8.65 19.02 4.08
CA LYS A 75 -7.49 19.88 4.32
C LYS A 75 -6.44 19.06 5.07
N LEU A 76 -5.26 18.84 4.48
CA LEU A 76 -4.17 18.11 5.12
C LEU A 76 -3.78 18.78 6.45
N HIS A 77 -3.95 18.07 7.56
CA HIS A 77 -3.55 18.55 8.88
C HIS A 77 -2.05 18.32 9.08
N VAL A 78 -1.27 19.40 9.24
CA VAL A 78 0.18 19.35 9.45
C VAL A 78 0.53 19.96 10.79
N GLU A 79 1.10 19.15 11.68
CA GLU A 79 1.69 19.60 12.94
C GLU A 79 3.19 19.83 12.77
N LEU A 80 3.65 21.07 12.94
CA LEU A 80 5.06 21.45 12.76
C LEU A 80 5.61 22.07 14.05
N ASN A 81 6.76 21.58 14.51
CA ASN A 81 7.51 22.16 15.62
C ASN A 81 8.97 22.38 15.19
N VAL A 82 9.35 23.64 15.00
CA VAL A 82 10.69 24.05 14.56
C VAL A 82 11.21 25.15 15.47
N THR A 83 12.50 25.11 15.78
CA THR A 83 13.18 26.06 16.68
C THR A 83 14.32 26.76 15.92
N PHE A 84 14.38 28.08 16.01
CA PHE A 84 15.44 28.89 15.38
C PHE A 84 16.25 29.61 16.46
N HIS A 85 17.50 29.22 16.68
CA HIS A 85 18.36 29.82 17.71
C HIS A 85 19.05 31.14 17.29
N ALA A 86 19.16 31.38 15.98
CA ALA A 86 19.89 32.53 15.43
C ALA A 86 18.98 33.66 14.91
N VAL A 87 17.66 33.50 15.05
CA VAL A 87 16.66 34.44 14.50
C VAL A 87 15.65 34.81 15.59
N PRO A 88 15.41 36.11 15.87
CA PRO A 88 14.37 36.53 16.81
C PRO A 88 12.97 36.13 16.34
N CYS A 89 12.09 35.75 17.28
CA CYS A 89 10.72 35.32 16.96
C CYS A 89 9.88 36.36 16.20
N GLU A 90 10.19 37.65 16.34
CA GLU A 90 9.51 38.75 15.65
C GLU A 90 9.80 38.78 14.14
N LEU A 91 10.97 38.30 13.70
CA LEU A 91 11.38 38.31 12.30
C LEU A 91 10.97 37.05 11.53
N VAL A 92 10.53 36.00 12.23
CA VAL A 92 10.13 34.73 11.59
C VAL A 92 8.69 34.84 11.11
N SER A 93 8.45 34.69 9.80
CA SER A 93 7.13 34.49 9.21
C SER A 93 6.99 33.06 8.66
N LEU A 94 5.76 32.53 8.62
CA LEU A 94 5.44 31.23 8.03
C LEU A 94 4.38 31.41 6.94
N GLU A 95 4.69 30.91 5.75
CA GLU A 95 3.83 30.95 4.58
C GLU A 95 3.66 29.52 4.06
N ALA A 96 2.45 29.17 3.62
CA ALA A 96 2.16 27.89 2.97
C ALA A 96 1.81 28.15 1.51
N LEU A 97 2.48 27.42 0.61
CA LEU A 97 2.22 27.42 -0.83
C LEU A 97 1.93 25.99 -1.25
N ASP A 98 0.75 25.77 -1.84
CA ASP A 98 0.41 24.50 -2.48
C ASP A 98 0.66 24.57 -4.00
N SER A 99 0.94 23.41 -4.59
CA SER A 99 1.04 23.18 -6.03
C SER A 99 -0.22 23.58 -6.81
N SER A 100 -1.37 23.64 -6.13
CA SER A 100 -2.64 24.15 -6.66
C SER A 100 -2.65 25.68 -6.87
N GLY A 101 -1.63 26.39 -6.39
CA GLY A 101 -1.54 27.85 -6.46
C GLY A 101 -2.22 28.59 -5.31
N ASP A 102 -2.76 27.86 -4.33
CA ASP A 102 -3.26 28.46 -3.09
C ASP A 102 -2.08 28.90 -2.23
N PHE A 103 -2.05 30.19 -1.91
CA PHE A 103 -1.10 30.79 -0.99
C PHE A 103 -1.87 31.28 0.24
N VAL A 104 -1.49 30.80 1.42
CA VAL A 104 -1.99 31.35 2.68
C VAL A 104 -0.88 32.19 3.28
N LEU A 105 -0.99 33.51 3.13
CA LEU A 105 -0.15 34.45 3.87
C LEU A 105 -0.61 34.49 5.33
N ASP A 106 0.36 34.67 6.23
CA ASP A 106 0.13 34.95 7.65
C ASP A 106 -0.66 33.86 8.41
N LEU A 107 -0.21 32.61 8.31
CA LEU A 107 -0.68 31.52 9.20
C LEU A 107 -0.43 31.81 10.69
N MET A 108 0.35 32.85 11.00
CA MET A 108 0.79 33.20 12.34
C MET A 108 -0.30 33.84 13.19
N ALA A 109 -1.32 34.44 12.57
CA ALA A 109 -2.38 35.10 13.31
C ALA A 109 -3.40 34.14 13.97
N SER A 110 -3.65 32.96 13.38
CA SER A 110 -4.76 32.08 13.82
C SER A 110 -4.37 30.65 14.17
N HIS A 111 -3.23 30.14 13.72
CA HIS A 111 -2.89 28.71 13.86
C HIS A 111 -1.48 28.40 14.36
N VAL A 112 -0.61 29.40 14.54
CA VAL A 112 0.79 29.18 14.97
C VAL A 112 1.10 29.97 16.24
N HIS A 113 1.59 29.28 17.27
CA HIS A 113 2.03 29.89 18.51
C HIS A 113 3.56 30.06 18.54
N LYS A 114 4.03 31.27 18.82
CA LYS A 114 5.45 31.60 19.02
C LYS A 114 5.78 31.71 20.50
N TRP A 115 6.97 31.28 20.87
CA TRP A 115 7.50 31.42 22.23
C TRP A 115 9.02 31.48 22.16
N ASP A 116 9.62 32.30 23.03
CA ASP A 116 11.08 32.41 23.10
C ASP A 116 11.70 31.18 23.76
N VAL A 117 12.81 30.75 23.17
CA VAL A 117 13.54 29.54 23.54
C VAL A 117 14.95 29.89 24.02
N ASP A 118 15.34 29.33 25.16
CA ASP A 118 16.70 29.45 25.70
C ASP A 118 17.71 28.67 24.84
N THR A 119 19.00 28.95 24.98
CA THR A 119 20.12 28.20 24.39
C THR A 119 20.07 26.69 24.67
N ALA A 120 19.39 26.28 25.74
CA ALA A 120 19.11 24.88 26.08
C ALA A 120 17.83 24.31 25.42
N SER A 121 17.27 24.99 24.42
CA SER A 121 16.02 24.63 23.74
C SER A 121 14.77 24.53 24.65
N ARG A 122 14.75 25.29 25.76
CA ARG A 122 13.63 25.32 26.72
C ARG A 122 12.81 26.59 26.57
N ARG A 123 11.50 26.51 26.82
CA ARG A 123 10.62 27.69 26.83
C ARG A 123 11.05 28.63 27.96
N VAL A 124 11.27 29.91 27.66
CA VAL A 124 11.77 30.89 28.64
C VAL A 124 10.78 31.08 29.83
N GLY A 125 9.49 30.78 29.64
CA GLY A 125 8.48 30.80 30.71
C GLY A 125 8.50 29.61 31.67
N ASP A 126 8.92 28.41 31.23
CA ASP A 126 8.92 27.20 32.08
C ASP A 126 10.15 27.16 33.00
N ALA A 127 11.27 27.74 32.56
CA ALA A 127 12.51 27.78 33.33
C ALA A 127 12.42 28.68 34.59
N GLN A 128 11.62 29.76 34.56
CA GLN A 128 11.41 30.61 35.74
C GLN A 128 10.52 29.94 36.79
N ARG A 129 9.56 29.11 36.38
CA ARG A 129 8.69 28.35 37.31
C ARG A 129 9.46 27.28 38.09
N GLY A 130 10.45 26.64 37.47
CA GLY A 130 11.38 25.74 38.15
C GLY A 130 12.30 26.44 39.16
N ARG A 131 12.88 27.59 38.79
CA ARG A 131 13.77 28.35 39.69
C ARG A 131 13.05 29.07 40.83
N ALA A 132 11.79 29.46 40.64
CA ALA A 132 10.98 30.04 41.72
C ALA A 132 10.59 28.99 42.77
N ASN A 133 10.43 27.73 42.37
CA ASN A 133 10.09 26.63 43.28
C ASN A 133 11.29 26.18 44.16
N GLU A 134 12.53 26.42 43.73
CA GLU A 134 13.74 26.05 44.50
C GLU A 134 14.23 27.13 45.48
N ARG A 135 13.72 28.37 45.40
CA ARG A 135 14.11 29.46 46.31
C ARG A 135 13.10 29.75 47.42
N GLY A 136 12.03 28.95 47.51
CA GLY A 136 10.94 29.09 48.48
C GLY A 136 10.86 27.97 49.51
N GLY A 137 11.96 27.25 49.77
CA GLY A 137 12.10 26.23 50.82
C GLY A 137 12.97 26.71 51.97
#